data_AF-A0A843EPF3-F1
#
_entry.id   AF-A0A843EPF3-F1
#
_cell.length_a   1.000
_cell.length_b   1.000
_cell.length_c   1.000
_cell.angle_alpha   90.00
_cell.angle_beta   90.00
_cell.angle_gamma   90.00
#
_symmetry.space_group_name_H-M   'P 1'
#
loop_
_entity.id
_entity.type
_entity.pdbx_description
1 polymer ?
#
loop_
_entity_poly.entity_id
_entity_poly.type
_entity_poly.pdbx_seq_one_letter_code
_entity_poly.pdbx_strand_id
1 'polypeptide(L)'
;EFGDINELISYLESLNMYCGMRDGFYINFHSMHLKEYFNRDTIIGEFYCKGSYRNIEFKPSLDDIEYLRAFKFINLTFRGTLEYRSVCTQPIRDSMSVAAFHVGLKHKTKELEKLFFYAPVFHDCYNSTELRKLFIKTEIPSSIDQDELYDLARDILDLAKEGLKERDLGEEIFLEPLYKNVDERTNPGKRILTSLKDGISLEKIIKDYGDL
;
A
#
# COMPACT_ATOMS: atom_id res chain seq x y z
N GLU A 1 10.11 -7.32 -12.68
CA GLU A 1 11.49 -6.98 -12.30
C GLU A 1 11.96 -5.85 -13.20
N PHE A 2 12.92 -5.03 -12.76
CA PHE A 2 13.59 -4.10 -13.68
C PHE A 2 14.66 -4.88 -14.43
N GLY A 3 14.55 -4.96 -15.75
CA GLY A 3 15.50 -5.66 -16.61
C GLY A 3 16.84 -4.95 -16.73
N ASP A 4 16.86 -3.61 -16.61
CA ASP A 4 18.07 -2.80 -16.67
C ASP A 4 17.92 -1.43 -15.95
N ILE A 5 18.97 -0.61 -16.01
CA ILE A 5 18.97 0.74 -15.44
C ILE A 5 18.04 1.71 -16.17
N ASN A 6 17.77 1.49 -17.46
CA ASN A 6 16.89 2.36 -18.23
C ASN A 6 15.43 2.18 -17.80
N GLU A 7 15.04 0.97 -17.44
CA GLU A 7 13.73 0.70 -16.86
C GLU A 7 13.57 1.37 -15.48
N LEU A 8 14.61 1.34 -14.65
CA LEU A 8 14.60 2.06 -13.37
C LEU A 8 14.49 3.58 -13.60
N ILE A 9 15.26 4.14 -14.53
CA ILE A 9 15.18 5.57 -14.88
C ILE A 9 13.78 5.90 -15.40
N SER A 10 13.23 5.09 -16.31
CA SER A 10 11.88 5.28 -16.85
C SER A 10 10.81 5.23 -15.74
N TYR A 11 10.98 4.33 -14.78
CA TYR A 11 10.13 4.27 -13.59
C TYR A 11 10.22 5.56 -12.75
N LEU A 12 11.43 6.06 -12.47
CA LEU A 12 11.65 7.29 -11.71
C LEU A 12 11.09 8.52 -12.45
N GLU A 13 11.27 8.60 -13.78
CA GLU A 13 10.69 9.67 -14.62
C GLU A 13 9.15 9.66 -14.61
N SER A 14 8.54 8.49 -14.42
CA SER A 14 7.08 8.32 -14.31
C SER A 14 6.51 8.78 -12.97
N LEU A 15 7.36 9.00 -11.95
CA LEU A 15 6.89 9.47 -10.65
C LEU A 15 6.33 10.88 -10.75
N ASN A 16 5.40 11.18 -9.85
CA ASN A 16 4.78 12.49 -9.79
C ASN A 16 5.43 13.34 -8.71
N MET A 17 5.48 14.63 -8.98
CA MET A 17 5.88 15.67 -8.05
C MET A 17 4.74 16.67 -7.87
N TYR A 18 4.52 17.11 -6.64
CA TYR A 18 3.43 18.01 -6.26
C TYR A 18 3.84 19.03 -5.21
N CYS A 19 5.10 19.01 -4.77
CA CYS A 19 5.60 19.88 -3.73
C CYS A 19 7.10 20.14 -3.86
N GLY A 20 7.56 21.21 -3.22
CA GLY A 20 8.97 21.58 -3.09
C GLY A 20 9.15 22.58 -1.94
N MET A 21 10.37 23.12 -1.78
CA MET A 21 10.65 24.12 -0.76
C MET A 21 11.27 25.38 -1.35
N ARG A 22 10.75 26.55 -0.98
CA ARG A 22 11.31 27.86 -1.37
C ARG A 22 11.32 28.77 -0.15
N ASP A 23 12.46 29.39 0.13
CA ASP A 23 12.62 30.36 1.24
C ASP A 23 12.06 29.87 2.59
N GLY A 24 12.23 28.58 2.89
CA GLY A 24 11.72 27.94 4.11
C GLY A 24 10.22 27.62 4.11
N PHE A 25 9.48 27.93 3.03
CA PHE A 25 8.08 27.56 2.85
C PHE A 25 7.96 26.27 2.04
N TYR A 26 7.05 25.41 2.48
CA TYR A 26 6.61 24.26 1.70
C TYR A 26 5.62 24.73 0.64
N ILE A 27 5.97 24.54 -0.63
CA ILE A 27 5.18 24.96 -1.78
C ILE A 27 4.44 23.74 -2.31
N ASN A 28 3.11 23.81 -2.40
CA ASN A 28 2.29 22.82 -3.09
C ASN A 28 1.97 23.30 -4.50
N PHE A 29 1.82 22.38 -5.45
CA PHE A 29 1.40 22.68 -6.82
C PHE A 29 0.65 21.50 -7.41
N HIS A 30 0.02 21.71 -8.57
CA HIS A 30 -0.65 20.62 -9.26
C HIS A 30 0.33 19.49 -9.56
N SER A 31 -0.04 18.26 -9.19
CA SER A 31 0.79 17.08 -9.42
C SER A 31 1.10 16.91 -10.91
N MET A 32 2.36 16.68 -11.25
CA MET A 32 2.79 16.39 -12.63
C MET A 32 3.94 15.39 -12.64
N HIS A 33 4.20 14.76 -13.80
CA HIS A 33 5.32 13.84 -13.93
C HIS A 33 6.66 14.55 -13.72
N LEU A 34 7.65 13.85 -13.16
CA LEU A 34 8.96 14.41 -12.83
C LEU A 34 9.66 14.97 -14.08
N LYS A 35 9.55 14.27 -15.21
CA LYS A 35 10.04 14.73 -16.52
C LYS A 35 9.37 16.03 -16.98
N GLU A 36 8.07 16.15 -16.77
CA GLU A 36 7.34 17.37 -17.11
C GLU A 36 7.77 18.53 -16.20
N TYR A 37 7.88 18.28 -14.90
CA TYR A 37 8.32 19.26 -13.91
C TYR A 37 9.66 19.90 -14.30
N PHE A 38 10.68 19.09 -14.59
CA PHE A 38 12.02 19.60 -14.94
C PHE A 38 12.11 20.20 -16.35
N ASN A 39 11.14 19.93 -17.24
CA ASN A 39 11.08 20.54 -18.56
C ASN A 39 10.34 21.89 -18.58
N ARG A 40 9.71 22.30 -17.48
CA ARG A 40 9.03 23.59 -17.38
C ARG A 40 10.01 24.68 -16.97
N ASP A 41 9.94 25.83 -17.64
CA ASP A 41 10.68 27.02 -17.23
C ASP A 41 10.19 27.57 -15.89
N THR A 42 8.90 27.39 -15.62
CA THR A 42 8.18 27.95 -14.48
C THR A 42 7.12 27.00 -13.96
N ILE A 43 6.97 26.97 -12.63
CA ILE A 43 5.87 26.33 -11.90
C ILE A 43 5.12 27.39 -11.09
N ILE A 44 3.79 27.33 -11.11
CA ILE A 44 2.92 28.09 -10.21
C ILE A 44 2.49 27.17 -9.08
N GLY A 45 2.83 27.55 -7.86
CA GLY A 45 2.43 26.85 -6.65
C GLY A 45 1.83 27.79 -5.62
N GLU A 46 1.51 27.23 -4.46
CA GLU A 46 0.93 27.94 -3.34
C GLU A 46 1.59 27.53 -2.02
N PHE A 47 1.62 28.45 -1.08
CA PHE A 47 2.07 28.20 0.29
C PHE A 47 1.18 28.91 1.30
N TYR A 48 1.10 28.34 2.49
CA TYR A 48 0.32 28.91 3.58
C TYR A 48 1.21 29.77 4.48
N CYS A 49 0.83 31.03 4.67
CA CYS A 49 1.57 31.95 5.55
C CYS A 49 0.62 32.96 6.17
N LYS A 50 0.75 33.17 7.50
CA LYS A 50 -0.02 34.15 8.28
C LYS A 50 -1.54 34.05 8.07
N GLY A 51 -2.09 32.85 8.09
CA GLY A 51 -3.55 32.66 8.03
C GLY A 51 -4.13 32.48 6.61
N SER A 52 -3.33 32.65 5.56
CA SER A 52 -3.80 32.66 4.16
C SER A 52 -2.88 31.92 3.21
N TYR A 53 -3.44 31.34 2.14
CA TYR A 53 -2.68 30.85 0.99
C TYR A 53 -2.22 31.99 0.10
N ARG A 54 -1.01 31.86 -0.45
CA ARG A 54 -0.40 32.79 -1.40
C ARG A 54 0.20 32.01 -2.56
N ASN A 55 0.05 32.55 -3.77
CA ASN A 55 0.69 32.00 -4.95
C ASN A 55 2.17 32.40 -5.00
N ILE A 56 2.98 31.52 -5.57
CA ILE A 56 4.37 31.77 -5.90
C ILE A 56 4.68 31.20 -7.27
N GLU A 57 5.50 31.92 -8.01
CA GLU A 57 6.08 31.48 -9.27
C GLU A 57 7.55 31.16 -9.04
N PHE A 58 8.01 29.99 -9.48
CA PHE A 58 9.40 29.58 -9.30
C PHE A 58 9.87 28.68 -10.42
N LYS A 59 11.19 28.66 -10.65
CA LYS A 59 11.84 27.74 -11.59
C LYS A 59 12.17 26.40 -10.89
N PRO A 60 11.92 25.25 -11.53
CA PRO A 60 12.41 23.96 -11.07
C PRO A 60 13.94 23.97 -10.85
N SER A 61 14.38 23.33 -9.77
CA SER A 61 15.78 23.10 -9.41
C SER A 61 16.02 21.61 -9.18
N LEU A 62 17.21 21.11 -9.50
CA LEU A 62 17.55 19.70 -9.25
C LEU A 62 17.40 19.31 -7.78
N ASP A 63 17.66 20.25 -6.86
CA ASP A 63 17.50 20.05 -5.41
C ASP A 63 16.05 19.71 -5.02
N ASP A 64 15.07 20.03 -5.88
CA ASP A 64 13.67 19.70 -5.66
C ASP A 64 13.45 18.18 -5.56
N ILE A 65 14.35 17.37 -6.13
CA ILE A 65 14.27 15.90 -6.04
C ILE A 65 14.27 15.40 -4.59
N GLU A 66 14.84 16.15 -3.64
CA GLU A 66 14.80 15.82 -2.20
C GLU A 66 13.36 15.83 -1.64
N TYR A 67 12.47 16.58 -2.29
CA TYR A 67 11.05 16.70 -1.96
C TYR A 67 10.18 15.74 -2.76
N LEU A 68 10.76 14.90 -3.62
CA LEU A 68 10.01 13.86 -4.31
C LEU A 68 9.36 12.91 -3.29
N ARG A 69 8.04 12.74 -3.41
CA ARG A 69 7.25 11.82 -2.60
C ARG A 69 6.48 10.92 -3.56
N ALA A 70 7.00 9.72 -3.77
CA ALA A 70 6.39 8.75 -4.67
C ALA A 70 5.04 8.26 -4.12
N PHE A 71 3.96 8.51 -4.86
CA PHE A 71 2.65 7.92 -4.61
C PHE A 71 2.49 6.61 -5.38
N LYS A 72 3.13 5.56 -4.89
CA LYS A 72 2.99 4.19 -5.42
C LYS A 72 2.65 3.23 -4.28
N PHE A 73 1.90 2.19 -4.57
CA PHE A 73 1.57 1.15 -3.58
C PHE A 73 2.78 0.31 -3.18
N ILE A 74 3.78 0.23 -4.06
CA ILE A 74 5.09 -0.35 -3.78
C ILE A 74 6.11 0.69 -4.25
N ASN A 75 7.04 1.05 -3.37
CA ASN A 75 8.04 2.08 -3.65
C ASN A 75 9.44 1.58 -3.33
N LEU A 76 10.40 1.84 -4.23
CA LEU A 76 11.82 1.71 -3.92
C LEU A 76 12.27 3.00 -3.25
N THR A 77 12.71 2.92 -2.00
CA THR A 77 13.18 4.08 -1.26
C THR A 77 14.64 4.40 -1.60
N PHE A 78 15.06 5.64 -1.31
CA PHE A 78 16.45 6.06 -1.48
C PHE A 78 17.45 5.24 -0.62
N ARG A 79 16.96 4.51 0.39
CA ARG A 79 17.78 3.64 1.24
C ARG A 79 17.98 2.24 0.64
N GLY A 80 17.49 2.00 -0.57
CA GLY A 80 17.53 0.69 -1.22
C GLY A 80 16.56 -0.32 -0.60
N THR A 81 15.50 0.15 0.08
CA THR A 81 14.46 -0.71 0.65
C THR A 81 13.19 -0.68 -0.20
N LEU A 82 12.45 -1.79 -0.22
CA LEU A 82 11.11 -1.84 -0.78
C LEU A 82 10.09 -1.52 0.32
N GLU A 83 9.22 -0.55 0.04
CA GLU A 83 8.13 -0.12 0.93
C GLU A 83 6.78 -0.56 0.35
N TYR A 84 6.08 -1.44 1.07
CA TYR A 84 4.70 -1.83 0.76
C TYR A 84 3.74 -0.89 1.47
N ARG A 85 2.89 -0.18 0.70
CA ARG A 85 2.06 0.95 1.18
C ARG A 85 0.56 0.72 0.97
N SER A 86 0.17 -0.49 0.57
CA SER A 86 -1.23 -0.84 0.24
C SER A 86 -2.01 -1.45 1.40
N VAL A 87 -1.37 -1.70 2.55
CA VAL A 87 -1.93 -2.43 3.69
C VAL A 87 -2.43 -1.46 4.76
N CYS A 88 -3.61 -1.74 5.33
CA CYS A 88 -4.17 -0.96 6.43
C CYS A 88 -3.40 -1.20 7.73
N THR A 89 -3.40 -0.23 8.63
CA THR A 89 -2.91 -0.41 10.00
C THR A 89 -3.75 -1.46 10.74
N GLN A 90 -3.07 -2.47 11.28
CA GLN A 90 -3.68 -3.54 12.07
C GLN A 90 -3.83 -3.15 13.54
N PRO A 91 -4.67 -3.84 14.33
CA PRO A 91 -4.66 -3.72 15.79
C PRO A 91 -3.25 -3.89 16.38
N ILE A 92 -2.96 -3.27 17.53
CA ILE A 92 -1.62 -3.31 18.13
C ILE A 92 -1.14 -4.75 18.38
N ARG A 93 -2.01 -5.61 18.94
CA ARG A 93 -1.73 -7.04 19.13
C ARG A 93 -1.33 -7.80 17.84
N ASP A 94 -1.76 -7.30 16.68
CA ASP A 94 -1.57 -7.93 15.36
C ASP A 94 -0.56 -7.16 14.50
N SER A 95 0.16 -6.17 15.04
CA SER A 95 0.95 -5.21 14.26
C SER A 95 2.06 -5.84 13.43
N MET A 96 2.57 -7.01 13.87
CA MET A 96 3.65 -7.74 13.20
C MET A 96 3.17 -8.59 12.02
N SER A 97 1.86 -8.83 11.89
CA SER A 97 1.29 -9.72 10.87
C SER A 97 1.62 -9.27 9.44
N VAL A 98 1.55 -7.98 9.16
CA VAL A 98 1.84 -7.41 7.83
C VAL A 98 3.31 -7.59 7.46
N ALA A 99 4.21 -7.35 8.41
CA ALA A 99 5.64 -7.52 8.19
C ALA A 99 5.99 -9.00 7.96
N ALA A 100 5.47 -9.89 8.81
CA ALA A 100 5.66 -11.33 8.67
C ALA A 100 5.13 -11.85 7.32
N PHE A 101 3.95 -11.40 6.91
CA PHE A 101 3.36 -11.75 5.61
C PHE A 101 4.27 -11.39 4.43
N HIS A 102 4.73 -10.14 4.36
CA HIS A 102 5.60 -9.72 3.25
C HIS A 102 6.99 -10.34 3.31
N VAL A 103 7.57 -10.54 4.49
CA VAL A 103 8.87 -11.21 4.65
C VAL A 103 8.78 -12.66 4.20
N GLY A 104 7.72 -13.38 4.58
CA GLY A 104 7.47 -14.76 4.14
C GLY A 104 7.36 -14.89 2.63
N LEU A 105 6.70 -13.94 1.97
CA LEU A 105 6.52 -13.97 0.51
C LEU A 105 7.71 -13.46 -0.30
N LYS A 106 8.69 -12.78 0.31
CA LYS A 106 9.78 -12.08 -0.39
C LYS A 106 10.52 -12.97 -1.39
N HIS A 107 10.69 -14.25 -1.07
CA HIS A 107 11.43 -15.22 -1.89
C HIS A 107 10.52 -16.26 -2.58
N LYS A 108 9.21 -16.04 -2.56
CA LYS A 108 8.18 -16.94 -3.11
C LYS A 108 7.47 -16.37 -4.33
N THR A 109 8.13 -15.47 -5.07
CA THR A 109 7.50 -14.70 -6.15
C THR A 109 7.02 -15.58 -7.31
N LYS A 110 7.77 -16.64 -7.66
CA LYS A 110 7.39 -17.56 -8.75
C LYS A 110 6.16 -18.40 -8.39
N GLU A 111 6.10 -18.87 -7.16
CA GLU A 111 4.98 -19.61 -6.60
C GLU A 111 3.75 -18.71 -6.51
N LEU A 112 3.94 -17.45 -6.10
CA LEU A 112 2.86 -16.46 -6.05
C LEU A 112 2.32 -16.11 -7.45
N GLU A 113 3.19 -15.95 -8.45
CA GLU A 113 2.79 -15.77 -9.85
C GLU A 113 1.97 -16.96 -10.35
N LYS A 114 2.36 -18.18 -9.98
CA LYS A 114 1.62 -19.39 -10.33
C LYS A 114 0.23 -19.39 -9.68
N LEU A 115 0.11 -19.03 -8.40
CA LEU A 115 -1.19 -18.91 -7.72
C LEU A 115 -2.09 -17.90 -8.44
N PHE A 116 -1.57 -16.71 -8.76
CA PHE A 116 -2.35 -15.69 -9.48
C PHE A 116 -2.73 -16.11 -10.91
N PHE A 117 -1.88 -16.87 -11.60
CA PHE A 117 -2.19 -17.36 -12.94
C PHE A 117 -3.39 -18.31 -12.95
N TYR A 118 -3.54 -19.16 -11.93
CA TYR A 118 -4.65 -20.11 -11.84
C TYR A 118 -5.87 -19.59 -11.09
N ALA A 119 -5.75 -18.46 -10.40
CA ALA A 119 -6.81 -17.86 -9.60
C ALA A 119 -7.96 -17.29 -10.48
N PRO A 120 -9.20 -17.81 -10.35
CA PRO A 120 -10.34 -17.39 -11.18
C PRO A 120 -10.64 -15.88 -11.12
N VAL A 121 -10.41 -15.25 -9.97
CA VAL A 121 -10.59 -13.80 -9.76
C VAL A 121 -9.76 -12.93 -10.72
N PHE A 122 -8.67 -13.48 -11.29
CA PHE A 122 -7.82 -12.80 -12.28
C PHE A 122 -8.14 -13.18 -13.73
N HIS A 123 -9.05 -14.13 -13.98
CA HIS A 123 -9.41 -14.59 -15.34
C HIS A 123 -10.39 -13.65 -16.04
N ASP A 124 -11.19 -12.89 -15.28
CA ASP A 124 -12.17 -11.92 -15.80
C ASP A 124 -11.54 -10.61 -16.35
N CYS A 125 -10.27 -10.66 -16.79
CA CYS A 125 -9.50 -9.51 -17.31
C CYS A 125 -9.32 -8.34 -16.33
N TYR A 126 -9.63 -8.51 -15.03
CA TYR A 126 -9.38 -7.46 -14.04
C TYR A 126 -7.88 -7.29 -13.80
N ASN A 127 -7.41 -6.05 -13.85
CA ASN A 127 -6.08 -5.72 -13.35
C ASN A 127 -6.09 -5.47 -11.82
N SER A 128 -4.92 -5.43 -11.20
CA SER A 128 -4.80 -5.26 -9.74
C SER A 128 -5.43 -3.97 -9.21
N THR A 129 -5.50 -2.90 -10.02
CA THR A 129 -6.15 -1.64 -9.63
C THR A 129 -7.67 -1.78 -9.59
N GLU A 130 -8.24 -2.53 -10.53
CA GLU A 130 -9.68 -2.80 -10.59
C GLU A 130 -10.09 -3.72 -9.44
N LEU A 131 -9.38 -4.82 -9.22
CA LEU A 131 -9.62 -5.71 -8.09
C LEU A 131 -9.54 -4.96 -6.76
N ARG A 132 -8.54 -4.08 -6.59
CA ARG A 132 -8.46 -3.22 -5.40
C ARG A 132 -9.71 -2.37 -5.24
N LYS A 133 -10.17 -1.68 -6.30
CA LYS A 133 -11.39 -0.84 -6.24
C LYS A 133 -12.65 -1.66 -5.91
N LEU A 134 -12.68 -2.93 -6.29
CA LEU A 134 -13.76 -3.85 -5.93
C LEU A 134 -13.66 -4.22 -4.44
N PHE A 135 -12.50 -4.65 -3.96
CA PHE A 135 -12.31 -5.19 -2.61
C PHE A 135 -12.19 -4.16 -1.48
N ILE A 136 -12.02 -2.87 -1.78
CA ILE A 136 -12.11 -1.81 -0.75
C ILE A 136 -13.56 -1.50 -0.33
N LYS A 137 -14.56 -2.01 -1.05
CA LYS A 137 -15.98 -1.79 -0.72
C LYS A 137 -16.40 -2.71 0.42
N THR A 138 -17.49 -2.35 1.08
CA THR A 138 -18.06 -3.14 2.20
C THR A 138 -18.43 -4.56 1.77
N GLU A 139 -19.04 -4.67 0.58
CA GLU A 139 -19.52 -5.94 0.04
C GLU A 139 -18.67 -6.36 -1.16
N ILE A 140 -18.34 -7.65 -1.21
CA ILE A 140 -17.71 -8.26 -2.38
C ILE A 140 -18.80 -8.46 -3.45
N PRO A 141 -18.57 -8.06 -4.71
CA PRO A 141 -19.56 -8.25 -5.78
C PRO A 141 -19.99 -9.71 -5.90
N SER A 142 -21.27 -9.95 -6.16
CA SER A 142 -21.83 -11.31 -6.33
C SER A 142 -21.26 -12.08 -7.52
N SER A 143 -20.57 -11.40 -8.44
CA SER A 143 -19.86 -12.02 -9.56
C SER A 143 -18.54 -12.67 -9.15
N ILE A 144 -18.02 -12.37 -7.96
CA ILE A 144 -16.81 -12.97 -7.42
C ILE A 144 -17.22 -14.11 -6.50
N ASP A 145 -16.74 -15.32 -6.80
CA ASP A 145 -16.88 -16.44 -5.88
C ASP A 145 -16.06 -16.17 -4.62
N GLN A 146 -16.75 -16.09 -3.48
CA GLN A 146 -16.09 -15.80 -2.22
C GLN A 146 -15.31 -17.01 -1.70
N ASP A 147 -15.76 -18.23 -1.97
CA ASP A 147 -15.08 -19.44 -1.52
C ASP A 147 -13.70 -19.51 -2.19
N GLU A 148 -13.66 -19.36 -3.52
CA GLU A 148 -12.41 -19.34 -4.28
C GLU A 148 -11.48 -18.19 -3.86
N LEU A 149 -12.03 -17.02 -3.53
CA LEU A 149 -11.25 -15.86 -3.08
C LEU A 149 -10.58 -16.13 -1.72
N TYR A 150 -11.30 -16.72 -0.75
CA TYR A 150 -10.74 -17.03 0.56
C TYR A 150 -9.81 -18.24 0.51
N ASP A 151 -10.05 -19.20 -0.37
CA ASP A 151 -9.11 -20.30 -0.65
C ASP A 151 -7.80 -19.76 -1.21
N LEU A 152 -7.85 -18.86 -2.20
CA LEU A 152 -6.65 -18.18 -2.70
C LEU A 152 -5.94 -17.39 -1.61
N ALA A 153 -6.67 -16.67 -0.75
CA ALA A 153 -6.07 -15.94 0.36
C ALA A 153 -5.35 -16.89 1.33
N ARG A 154 -5.91 -18.07 1.58
CA ARG A 154 -5.32 -19.11 2.41
C ARG A 154 -4.05 -19.69 1.77
N ASP A 155 -4.08 -20.02 0.49
CA ASP A 155 -2.92 -20.52 -0.25
C ASP A 155 -1.75 -19.52 -0.21
N ILE A 156 -2.04 -18.22 -0.35
CA ILE A 156 -1.04 -17.16 -0.25
C ILE A 156 -0.49 -17.06 1.18
N LEU A 157 -1.33 -17.22 2.22
CA LEU A 157 -0.87 -17.26 3.62
C LEU A 157 -0.01 -18.47 3.91
N ASP A 158 -0.36 -19.64 3.39
CA ASP A 158 0.43 -20.88 3.52
C ASP A 158 1.80 -20.69 2.87
N LEU A 159 1.85 -20.07 1.69
CA LEU A 159 3.10 -19.74 1.02
C LEU A 159 3.96 -18.76 1.84
N ALA A 160 3.35 -17.76 2.47
CA ALA A 160 4.05 -16.84 3.38
C ALA A 160 4.61 -17.60 4.60
N LYS A 161 3.81 -18.52 5.17
CA LYS A 161 4.20 -19.36 6.31
C LYS A 161 5.38 -20.27 5.97
N GLU A 162 5.38 -20.88 4.79
CA GLU A 162 6.51 -21.66 4.28
C GLU A 162 7.78 -20.82 4.20
N GLY A 163 7.73 -19.63 3.61
CA GLY A 163 8.89 -18.75 3.52
C GLY A 163 9.41 -18.26 4.87
N LEU A 164 8.54 -18.10 5.88
CA LEU A 164 8.97 -17.82 7.25
C LEU A 164 9.63 -19.04 7.92
N LYS A 165 9.08 -20.24 7.72
CA LYS A 165 9.68 -21.48 8.25
C LYS A 165 11.08 -21.73 7.69
N GLU A 166 11.32 -21.41 6.42
CA GLU A 166 12.64 -21.50 5.79
C GLU A 166 13.70 -20.60 6.45
N ARG A 167 13.27 -19.55 7.16
CA ARG A 167 14.16 -18.65 7.90
C ARG A 167 14.54 -19.20 9.29
N ASP A 168 13.77 -20.16 9.81
CA ASP A 168 14.00 -20.84 11.09
C ASP A 168 14.12 -19.90 12.31
N LEU A 169 13.21 -18.91 12.40
CA LEU A 169 13.19 -17.92 13.48
C LEU A 169 11.90 -17.95 14.33
N GLY A 170 10.96 -18.86 14.04
CA GLY A 170 9.67 -18.95 14.73
C GLY A 170 8.72 -17.78 14.44
N GLU A 171 8.94 -17.04 13.36
CA GLU A 171 8.19 -15.83 12.98
C GLU A 171 6.78 -16.15 12.44
N GLU A 172 6.49 -17.41 12.08
CA GLU A 172 5.21 -17.82 11.50
C GLU A 172 4.00 -17.61 12.43
N ILE A 173 4.24 -17.53 13.74
CA ILE A 173 3.19 -17.23 14.73
C ILE A 173 2.53 -15.86 14.48
N PHE A 174 3.24 -14.93 13.85
CA PHE A 174 2.71 -13.62 13.51
C PHE A 174 1.67 -13.66 12.39
N LEU A 175 1.53 -14.78 11.67
CA LEU A 175 0.49 -14.95 10.63
C LEU A 175 -0.86 -15.42 11.18
N GLU A 176 -0.93 -15.90 12.43
CA GLU A 176 -2.16 -16.48 12.99
C GLU A 176 -3.37 -15.51 12.99
N PRO A 177 -3.21 -14.19 13.23
CA PRO A 177 -4.32 -13.25 13.06
C PRO A 177 -4.90 -13.22 11.64
N LEU A 178 -4.06 -13.45 10.62
CA LEU A 178 -4.48 -13.46 9.22
C LEU A 178 -5.22 -14.75 8.88
N TYR A 179 -4.76 -15.91 9.38
CA TYR A 179 -5.52 -17.17 9.25
C TYR A 179 -6.90 -17.05 9.88
N LYS A 180 -6.98 -16.50 11.09
CA LYS A 180 -8.26 -16.23 11.74
C LYS A 180 -9.17 -15.34 10.89
N ASN A 181 -8.62 -14.29 10.25
CA ASN A 181 -9.39 -13.43 9.36
C ASN A 181 -9.94 -14.19 8.14
N VAL A 182 -9.15 -15.09 7.56
CA VAL A 182 -9.57 -15.92 6.42
C VAL A 182 -10.63 -16.94 6.85
N ASP A 183 -10.40 -17.66 7.93
CA ASP A 183 -11.33 -18.67 8.46
C ASP A 183 -12.68 -18.06 8.86
N GLU A 184 -12.67 -16.88 9.48
CA GLU A 184 -13.88 -16.12 9.86
C GLU A 184 -14.45 -15.27 8.72
N ARG A 185 -13.81 -15.27 7.54
CA ARG A 185 -14.17 -14.44 6.36
C ARG A 185 -14.39 -12.96 6.69
N THR A 186 -13.53 -12.45 7.55
CA THR A 186 -13.64 -11.12 8.14
C THR A 186 -12.32 -10.35 8.04
N ASN A 187 -12.33 -9.11 8.48
CA ASN A 187 -11.15 -8.27 8.60
C ASN A 187 -11.40 -7.19 9.66
N PRO A 188 -10.37 -6.46 10.12
CA PRO A 188 -10.57 -5.42 11.13
C PRO A 188 -11.62 -4.36 10.76
N GLY A 189 -11.70 -3.96 9.49
CA GLY A 189 -12.73 -3.02 9.03
C GLY A 189 -14.16 -3.56 9.18
N LYS A 190 -14.39 -4.82 8.77
CA LYS A 190 -15.69 -5.50 8.97
C LYS A 190 -16.04 -5.62 10.46
N ARG A 191 -15.08 -5.98 11.32
CA ARG A 191 -15.29 -6.07 12.78
C ARG A 191 -15.69 -4.73 13.39
N ILE A 192 -15.07 -3.63 12.95
CA ILE A 192 -15.45 -2.26 13.38
C ILE A 192 -16.90 -1.97 12.97
N LEU A 193 -17.26 -2.24 11.71
CA LEU A 193 -18.63 -2.01 11.23
C LEU A 193 -19.67 -2.84 12.01
N THR A 194 -19.38 -4.10 12.31
CA THR A 194 -20.24 -4.95 13.14
C THR A 194 -20.36 -4.39 14.56
N SER A 195 -19.24 -4.02 15.19
CA SER A 195 -19.24 -3.46 16.56
C SER A 195 -20.09 -2.19 16.66
N LEU A 196 -20.00 -1.31 15.66
CA LEU A 196 -20.83 -0.10 15.60
C LEU A 196 -22.32 -0.42 15.46
N LYS A 197 -22.67 -1.42 14.64
CA LYS A 197 -24.07 -1.89 14.50
C LYS A 197 -24.61 -2.48 15.81
N ASP A 198 -23.74 -3.13 16.59
CA ASP A 198 -24.07 -3.71 17.90
C ASP A 198 -24.11 -2.66 19.03
N GLY A 199 -23.96 -1.37 18.70
CA GLY A 199 -24.05 -0.27 19.66
C GLY A 199 -22.78 -0.04 20.49
N ILE A 200 -21.66 -0.66 20.12
CA ILE A 200 -20.37 -0.41 20.78
C ILE A 200 -19.88 0.99 20.41
N SER A 201 -19.53 1.79 21.42
CA SER A 201 -19.00 3.14 21.22
C SER A 201 -17.66 3.12 20.47
N LEU A 202 -17.44 4.14 19.63
CA LEU A 202 -16.17 4.31 18.92
C LEU A 202 -14.98 4.41 19.88
N GLU A 203 -15.15 5.05 21.04
CA GLU A 203 -14.11 5.14 22.06
C GLU A 203 -13.66 3.76 22.56
N LYS A 204 -14.61 2.86 22.81
CA LYS A 204 -14.30 1.48 23.22
C LYS A 204 -13.58 0.73 22.09
N ILE A 205 -14.04 0.87 20.86
CA ILE A 205 -13.38 0.24 19.69
C ILE A 205 -11.93 0.71 19.58
N ILE A 206 -11.67 2.02 19.71
CA ILE A 206 -10.31 2.58 19.64
C ILE A 206 -9.41 2.01 20.75
N LYS A 207 -9.93 1.91 21.98
CA LYS A 207 -9.21 1.30 23.12
C LYS A 207 -8.86 -0.15 22.81
N ASP A 208 -9.85 -0.96 22.42
CA ASP A 208 -9.67 -2.39 22.11
C ASP A 208 -8.68 -2.61 20.93
N TYR A 209 -8.57 -1.65 20.01
CA TYR A 209 -7.63 -1.66 18.87
C TYR A 209 -6.19 -1.31 19.29
N GLY A 210 -6.05 -0.53 20.37
CA GLY A 210 -4.79 -0.10 20.97
C GLY A 210 -4.24 -1.03 22.04
N ASP A 211 -4.98 -2.07 22.42
CA ASP A 211 -4.52 -3.04 23.41
C ASP A 211 -3.54 -4.07 22.78
N LEU A 212 -2.54 -4.46 23.58
CA LEU A 212 -1.50 -5.45 23.27
C LEU A 212 -2.01 -6.89 23.39
#